data_AF-A5W1X0-F1
#
_entry.id   AF-A5W1X0-F1
#
_cell.length_a   1.000
_cell.length_b   1.000
_cell.length_c   1.000
_cell.angle_alpha   90.00
_cell.angle_beta   90.00
_cell.angle_gamma   90.00
#
_symmetry.space_group_name_H-M   'P 1'
#
loop_
_entity.id
_entity.type
_entity.pdbx_description
1 polymer ?
#
loop_
_entity_poly.entity_id
_entity_poly.type
_entity_poly.pdbx_seq_one_letter_code
_entity_poly.pdbx_strand_id
1 'polypeptide(L)'
;MARHMKSETQQRQEMTGIERLSLRVSSMINHPLAQTQRWVVVHRLDTDGEAEWEEVMGQLLEMPELQLTFNDDASVTVRWARSSVEERDDFIVERDCEAQVEEAAPF
;
A
#
# COMPACT_ATOMS: atom_id res chain seq x y z
N MET A 1 3.58 39.13 -30.61
CA MET A 1 2.46 38.16 -30.61
C MET A 1 2.79 37.07 -29.58
N ALA A 2 2.33 37.22 -28.34
CA ALA A 2 2.59 36.26 -27.27
C ALA A 2 1.57 35.12 -27.36
N ARG A 3 2.05 33.90 -27.57
CA ARG A 3 1.25 32.69 -27.66
C ARG A 3 0.94 32.25 -26.24
N HIS A 4 -0.33 32.31 -25.85
CA HIS A 4 -0.79 31.73 -24.60
C HIS A 4 -0.63 30.21 -24.69
N MET A 5 0.29 29.66 -23.91
CA MET A 5 0.32 28.24 -23.62
C MET A 5 -0.95 27.93 -22.82
N LYS A 6 -1.90 27.27 -23.46
CA LYS A 6 -3.07 26.71 -22.77
C LYS A 6 -2.52 25.66 -21.81
N SER A 7 -2.63 25.93 -20.51
CA SER A 7 -2.47 24.94 -19.48
C SER A 7 -3.55 23.89 -19.71
N GLU A 8 -3.17 22.74 -20.25
CA GLU A 8 -4.04 21.57 -20.31
C GLU A 8 -4.31 21.17 -18.87
N THR A 9 -5.53 21.48 -18.41
CA THR A 9 -6.06 21.01 -17.13
C THR A 9 -5.95 19.50 -17.18
N GLN A 10 -4.95 18.97 -16.48
CA GLN A 10 -4.71 17.54 -16.33
C GLN A 10 -6.03 16.93 -15.86
N GLN A 11 -6.72 16.27 -16.79
CA GLN A 11 -8.02 15.67 -16.58
C GLN A 11 -7.80 14.66 -15.45
N ARG A 12 -8.16 15.05 -14.22
CA ARG A 12 -8.06 14.20 -13.05
C ARG A 12 -9.02 13.06 -13.32
N GLN A 13 -8.52 11.96 -13.88
CA GLN A 13 -9.30 10.75 -14.06
C GLN A 13 -9.85 10.44 -12.68
N GLU A 14 -11.17 10.56 -12.55
CA GLU A 14 -11.85 10.26 -11.31
C GLU A 14 -11.67 8.76 -11.11
N MET A 15 -10.87 8.37 -10.12
CA MET A 15 -10.64 6.97 -9.84
C MET A 15 -11.98 6.29 -9.58
N THR A 16 -12.20 5.18 -10.28
CA THR A 16 -13.38 4.34 -10.06
C THR A 16 -13.42 3.85 -8.61
N GLY A 17 -14.62 3.50 -8.11
CA GLY A 17 -14.78 2.99 -6.74
C GLY A 17 -13.86 1.80 -6.47
N ILE A 18 -13.72 0.91 -7.46
CA ILE A 18 -12.87 -0.26 -7.37
C ILE A 18 -11.39 0.08 -7.30
N GLU A 19 -10.89 0.97 -8.17
CA GLU A 19 -9.48 1.38 -8.13
C GLU A 19 -9.13 2.05 -6.81
N ARG A 20 -10.06 2.84 -6.27
CA ARG A 20 -9.89 3.49 -4.96
C ARG A 20 -9.80 2.48 -3.83
N LEU A 21 -10.69 1.48 -3.82
CA LEU A 21 -10.67 0.42 -2.82
C LEU A 21 -9.40 -0.43 -2.94
N SER A 22 -9.03 -0.85 -4.15
CA SER A 22 -7.80 -1.62 -4.41
C SER A 22 -6.55 -0.87 -3.96
N LEU A 23 -6.46 0.44 -4.24
CA LEU A 23 -5.34 1.26 -3.74
C LEU A 23 -5.34 1.38 -2.22
N ARG A 24 -6.51 1.53 -1.59
CA ARG A 24 -6.61 1.59 -0.12
C ARG A 24 -6.11 0.29 0.49
N VAL A 25 -6.62 -0.86 0.03
CA VAL A 25 -6.19 -2.18 0.51
C VAL A 25 -4.69 -2.39 0.27
N SER A 26 -4.20 -2.04 -0.91
CA SER A 26 -2.76 -2.11 -1.22
C SER A 26 -1.92 -1.24 -0.28
N SER A 27 -2.37 -0.02 0.01
CA SER A 27 -1.68 0.87 0.96
C SER A 27 -1.71 0.31 2.38
N MET A 28 -2.80 -0.34 2.78
CA MET A 28 -2.91 -1.00 4.09
C MET A 28 -1.94 -2.17 4.19
N ILE A 29 -1.87 -3.02 3.17
CA ILE A 29 -0.94 -4.16 3.11
C ILE A 29 0.50 -3.67 3.16
N ASN A 30 0.86 -2.65 2.38
CA ASN A 30 2.21 -2.10 2.33
C ASN A 30 2.60 -1.28 3.56
N HIS A 31 1.70 -1.08 4.53
CA HIS A 31 2.02 -0.35 5.75
C HIS A 31 3.07 -1.11 6.58
N PRO A 32 4.10 -0.46 7.17
CA PRO A 32 5.19 -1.15 7.88
C PRO A 32 4.72 -2.08 9.00
N LEU A 33 3.72 -1.64 9.78
CA LEU A 33 3.12 -2.47 10.81
C LEU A 33 2.39 -3.68 10.23
N ALA A 34 1.69 -3.49 9.11
CA ALA A 34 0.96 -4.56 8.43
C ALA A 34 1.93 -5.62 7.86
N GLN A 35 3.05 -5.18 7.29
CA GLN A 35 4.13 -6.06 6.86
C GLN A 35 4.75 -6.84 8.02
N THR A 36 4.87 -6.24 9.21
CA THR A 36 5.41 -6.96 10.38
C THR A 36 4.40 -7.96 10.95
N GLN A 37 3.13 -7.56 11.14
CA GLN A 37 2.10 -8.41 11.74
C GLN A 37 1.50 -9.42 10.75
N ARG A 38 1.66 -9.19 9.44
CA ARG A 38 1.18 -10.00 8.31
C ARG A 38 -0.34 -10.12 8.19
N TRP A 39 -1.06 -9.12 8.67
CA TRP A 39 -2.51 -9.03 8.47
C TRP A 39 -2.98 -7.59 8.49
N VAL A 40 -4.13 -7.33 7.87
CA VAL A 40 -4.87 -6.07 7.95
C VAL A 40 -6.36 -6.35 8.13
N VAL A 41 -7.06 -5.46 8.80
CA VAL A 41 -8.53 -5.48 8.88
C VAL A 41 -9.04 -4.37 7.98
N VAL A 42 -9.69 -4.75 6.89
CA VAL A 42 -10.30 -3.82 5.93
C VAL A 42 -11.75 -3.61 6.34
N HIS A 43 -12.10 -2.36 6.62
CA HIS A 43 -13.49 -1.95 6.82
C HIS A 43 -14.05 -1.43 5.49
N ARG A 44 -15.33 -1.72 5.22
CA ARG A 44 -16.06 -1.12 4.11
C ARG A 44 -16.42 0.33 4.45
N LEU A 45 -16.12 1.27 3.56
CA LEU A 45 -16.49 2.67 3.69
C LEU A 45 -17.76 2.97 2.89
N ASP A 46 -18.39 4.10 3.18
CA ASP A 46 -19.56 4.61 2.44
C ASP A 46 -19.26 4.84 0.94
N THR A 47 -17.99 5.09 0.61
CA THR A 47 -17.52 5.25 -0.78
C THR A 47 -17.32 3.94 -1.52
N ASP A 48 -17.35 2.80 -0.83
CA ASP A 48 -17.14 1.48 -1.42
C ASP A 48 -18.50 0.83 -1.68
N GLY A 49 -18.93 0.86 -2.95
CA GLY A 49 -20.13 0.16 -3.38
C GLY A 49 -20.02 -1.35 -3.11
N GLU A 50 -21.17 -2.01 -3.06
CA GLU A 50 -21.24 -3.45 -2.78
C GLU A 50 -20.52 -4.26 -3.86
N ALA A 51 -20.77 -3.90 -5.13
CA ALA A 51 -20.14 -4.55 -6.27
C ALA A 51 -18.61 -4.38 -6.24
N GLU A 52 -18.11 -3.16 -6.00
CA GLU A 52 -16.67 -2.92 -5.90
C GLU A 52 -16.04 -3.69 -4.74
N TRP A 53 -16.73 -3.76 -3.60
CA TRP A 53 -16.29 -4.52 -2.44
C TRP A 53 -16.18 -6.01 -2.74
N GLU A 54 -17.24 -6.60 -3.31
CA GLU A 54 -17.25 -8.02 -3.68
C GLU A 54 -16.17 -8.33 -4.73
N GLU A 55 -15.95 -7.46 -5.70
CA GLU A 55 -14.94 -7.67 -6.74
C GLU A 55 -13.51 -7.65 -6.15
N VAL A 56 -13.19 -6.70 -5.28
CA VAL A 56 -11.86 -6.65 -4.64
C VAL A 56 -11.65 -7.82 -3.70
N MET A 57 -12.64 -8.15 -2.86
CA MET A 57 -12.52 -9.29 -1.94
C MET A 57 -12.45 -10.62 -2.71
N GLY A 58 -13.16 -10.74 -3.83
CA GLY A 58 -13.08 -11.87 -4.75
C GLY A 58 -11.67 -12.07 -5.27
N GLN A 59 -11.04 -11.01 -5.81
CA GLN A 59 -9.66 -11.07 -6.30
C GLN A 59 -8.66 -11.48 -5.22
N LEU A 60 -8.83 -10.99 -3.99
CA LEU A 60 -7.96 -11.38 -2.87
C LEU A 60 -8.18 -12.83 -2.44
N LEU A 61 -9.41 -13.36 -2.52
CA LEU A 61 -9.73 -14.76 -2.24
C LEU A 61 -9.15 -15.72 -3.29
N GLU A 62 -8.99 -15.27 -4.54
CA GLU A 62 -8.37 -16.06 -5.61
C GLU A 62 -6.87 -16.28 -5.38
N MET A 63 -6.24 -15.45 -4.55
CA MET A 63 -4.82 -15.56 -4.20
C MET A 63 -4.61 -16.59 -3.08
N PRO A 64 -4.03 -17.76 -3.35
CA PRO A 64 -3.87 -18.83 -2.35
C PRO A 64 -2.91 -18.47 -1.21
N GLU A 65 -2.08 -17.44 -1.39
CA GLU A 65 -1.19 -16.88 -0.37
C GLU A 65 -1.90 -16.00 0.67
N LEU A 66 -3.13 -15.55 0.35
CA LEU A 66 -3.95 -14.72 1.20
C LEU A 66 -5.02 -15.57 1.89
N GLN A 67 -5.19 -15.32 3.19
CA GLN A 67 -6.25 -15.87 4.00
C GLN A 67 -7.20 -14.75 4.39
N LEU A 68 -8.43 -14.80 3.89
CA LEU A 68 -9.47 -13.84 4.21
C LEU A 68 -10.41 -14.41 5.28
N THR A 69 -10.70 -13.60 6.29
CA THR A 69 -11.66 -13.92 7.37
C THR A 69 -12.69 -12.79 7.46
N PHE A 70 -13.96 -13.12 7.27
CA PHE A 70 -15.08 -12.18 7.40
C PHE A 70 -15.48 -12.09 8.88
N ASN A 71 -15.46 -10.88 9.43
CA ASN A 71 -15.85 -10.61 10.82
C ASN A 71 -17.32 -10.17 10.89
N ASP A 72 -17.94 -10.28 12.08
CA ASP A 72 -19.33 -9.86 12.32
C ASP A 72 -19.59 -8.34 12.15
N ASP A 73 -18.54 -7.51 12.12
CA ASP A 73 -18.61 -6.05 11.98
C ASP A 73 -18.52 -5.57 10.52
N ALA A 74 -18.86 -6.42 9.54
CA ALA A 74 -18.73 -6.13 8.10
C ALA A 74 -17.30 -5.75 7.65
N SER A 75 -16.30 -6.14 8.45
CA SER A 75 -14.88 -5.97 8.16
C SER A 75 -14.25 -7.31 7.77
N VAL A 76 -13.24 -7.27 6.91
CA VAL A 76 -12.52 -8.46 6.44
C VAL A 76 -11.07 -8.38 6.89
N THR A 77 -10.64 -9.42 7.61
CA THR A 77 -9.23 -9.61 7.95
C THR A 77 -8.55 -10.31 6.79
N VAL A 78 -7.55 -9.66 6.19
CA VAL A 78 -6.69 -10.21 5.14
C VAL A 78 -5.34 -10.55 5.78
N ARG A 79 -4.93 -11.81 5.74
CA ARG A 79 -3.68 -12.31 6.33
C ARG A 79 -2.81 -12.98 5.27
N TRP A 80 -1.49 -12.84 5.37
CA TRP A 80 -0.54 -13.51 4.47
C TRP A 80 0.61 -14.17 5.23
N ALA A 81 1.32 -15.07 4.56
CA ALA A 81 2.51 -15.73 5.12
C ALA A 81 3.79 -14.90 4.83
N ARG A 82 4.84 -15.11 5.64
CA ARG A 82 6.18 -14.59 5.31
C ARG A 82 6.63 -15.27 4.01
N SER A 83 6.99 -14.48 3.01
CA SER A 83 7.52 -15.05 1.77
C SER A 83 8.90 -15.66 2.06
N SER A 84 9.21 -16.80 1.45
CA SER A 84 10.51 -17.47 1.66
C SER A 84 11.71 -16.61 1.22
N VAL A 85 11.48 -15.59 0.39
CA VAL A 85 12.48 -14.55 0.04
C VAL A 85 12.85 -13.66 1.23
N GLU A 86 11.92 -13.42 2.17
CA GLU A 86 12.14 -12.62 3.37
C GLU A 86 12.82 -13.41 4.50
N GLU A 87 13.00 -14.73 4.38
CA GLU A 87 13.84 -15.51 5.31
C GLU A 87 15.34 -15.30 5.06
N ARG A 88 15.71 -14.70 3.93
CA ARG A 88 17.09 -14.27 3.64
C ARG A 88 17.36 -12.90 4.27
N ASP A 89 17.12 -12.77 5.57
CA ASP A 89 17.42 -11.60 6.42
C ASP A 89 18.96 -11.47 6.67
N ASP A 90 19.77 -11.75 5.65
CA ASP A 90 21.24 -11.70 5.71
C ASP A 90 21.83 -10.53 4.91
N PHE A 91 20.98 -9.76 4.21
CA PHE A 91 21.42 -8.51 3.59
C PHE A 91 21.36 -7.38 4.62
N ILE A 92 22.34 -7.39 5.52
CA ILE A 92 22.78 -6.22 6.27
C ILE A 92 23.09 -5.14 5.24
N VAL A 93 22.16 -4.21 5.03
CA VAL A 93 22.50 -2.94 4.39
C VAL A 93 23.33 -2.21 5.43
N GLU A 94 24.65 -2.32 5.32
CA GLU A 94 25.57 -1.37 5.95
C GLU A 94 25.09 0.01 5.54
N ARG A 95 24.43 0.67 6.49
CA ARG A 95 24.09 2.08 6.45
C ARG A 95 25.43 2.83 6.55
N ASP A 96 26.17 2.85 5.43
CA ASP A 96 27.20 3.86 5.19
C ASP A 96 26.45 5.18 4.91
N CYS A 97 25.88 5.71 5.97
CA CYS A 97 25.26 7.03 5.99
C CYS A 97 25.75 7.69 7.28
N GLU A 98 26.44 8.80 7.09
CA GLU A 98 26.65 9.87 8.08
C GLU A 98 27.87 9.77 8.98
N ALA A 99 29.04 10.05 8.41
CA ALA A 99 30.06 10.85 9.10
C ALA A 99 30.79 11.76 8.11
N GLN A 100 30.09 12.77 7.57
CA GLN A 100 30.78 13.95 7.07
C GLN A 100 31.43 14.63 8.27
N VAL A 101 32.70 14.31 8.50
CA VAL A 101 33.52 14.92 9.54
C VAL A 101 33.72 16.38 9.13
N GLU A 102 33.02 17.28 9.79
CA GLU A 102 33.27 18.72 9.74
C GLU A 102 34.65 18.95 10.38
N GLU A 103 35.70 18.95 9.55
CA GLU A 103 37.03 19.36 9.98
C GLU A 103 37.00 20.89 10.14
N ALA A 104 36.76 21.32 11.38
CA ALA A 104 36.97 22.70 11.80
C ALA A 104 38.42 23.09 11.47
N ALA A 105 38.60 24.01 10.54
CA ALA A 105 39.90 24.58 10.20
C ALA A 105 40.56 25.19 11.45
N PRO A 106 41.78 24.78 11.83
CA PRO A 106 42.52 25.46 12.86
C PRO A 106 43.13 26.76 12.30
N PHE A 107 43.11 27.78 13.15
CA PHE A 107 43.54 29.18 12.98
C PHE A 107 44.92 29.38 12.36
#